data_AF-W9NHA4-F1
#
_entry.id   AF-W9NHA4-F1
#
_cell.length_a   1.000
_cell.length_b   1.000
_cell.length_c   1.000
_cell.angle_alpha   90.00
_cell.angle_beta   90.00
_cell.angle_gamma   90.00
#
_symmetry.space_group_name_H-M   'P 1'
#
loop_
_entity.id
_entity.type
_entity.pdbx_description
1 polymer ?
#
loop_
_entity_poly.entity_id
_entity_poly.type
_entity_poly.pdbx_seq_one_letter_code
_entity_poly.pdbx_strand_id
1 'polypeptide(L)'
;MGIWQNSRLLADEFASNGYLTLLLDTFNGDPLPVKAVANDEVDIFKWLTGGSTGDNPHNEPTVDPIVLNAIKALREEYGVKKLGAVGYCFGAKYLVRHWNDDIDAGYLAHPSFMDAGELAAIKGPVSIAAAETDHIFPAEKRHETEDILIKNGKQYQLTLYSKVAHAFATRCDLSK
;
A
#
# COMPACT_ATOMS: atom_id res chain seq x y z
N MET A 1 11.40 -3.96 4.56
CA MET A 1 9.93 -3.99 4.40
C MET A 1 9.29 -4.37 5.73
N GLY A 2 8.11 -3.83 6.04
CA GLY A 2 7.42 -4.02 7.33
C GLY A 2 7.34 -2.75 8.17
N ILE A 3 7.05 -2.91 9.46
CA ILE A 3 6.93 -1.78 10.39
C ILE A 3 8.33 -1.31 10.84
N TRP A 4 8.83 -0.28 10.16
CA TRP A 4 10.09 0.40 10.47
C TRP A 4 9.84 1.85 10.91
N GLN A 5 10.90 2.58 11.25
CA GLN A 5 10.80 3.96 11.72
C GLN A 5 9.99 4.86 10.77
N ASN A 6 10.26 4.82 9.47
CA ASN A 6 9.55 5.67 8.51
C ASN A 6 8.05 5.34 8.43
N SER A 7 7.68 4.06 8.50
CA SER A 7 6.27 3.63 8.53
C SER A 7 5.55 4.14 9.79
N ARG A 8 6.25 4.14 10.94
CA ARG A 8 5.73 4.70 12.19
C ARG A 8 5.57 6.22 12.11
N LEU A 9 6.57 6.93 11.59
CA LEU A 9 6.50 8.39 11.40
C LEU A 9 5.37 8.81 10.45
N LEU A 10 5.13 8.05 9.38
CA LEU A 10 3.98 8.28 8.51
C LEU A 10 2.66 8.09 9.25
N ALA A 11 2.54 7.04 10.06
CA ALA A 11 1.36 6.81 10.89
C ALA A 11 1.16 7.93 11.94
N ASP A 12 2.25 8.37 12.58
CA ASP A 12 2.24 9.47 13.54
C ASP A 12 1.80 10.78 12.89
N GLU A 13 2.21 11.05 11.64
CA GLU A 13 1.78 12.23 10.89
C GLU A 13 0.26 12.20 10.60
N PHE A 14 -0.30 11.06 10.22
CA PHE A 14 -1.76 10.94 10.10
C PHE A 14 -2.45 11.17 11.44
N ALA A 15 -1.92 10.59 12.52
CA ALA A 15 -2.48 10.77 13.86
C ALA A 15 -2.41 12.24 14.33
N SER A 16 -1.30 12.94 14.08
CA SER A 16 -1.14 14.36 14.43
C SER A 16 -2.07 15.28 13.65
N ASN A 17 -2.51 14.86 12.47
CA ASN A 17 -3.52 15.56 11.66
C ASN A 17 -4.98 15.19 12.05
N GLY A 18 -5.17 14.48 13.16
CA GLY A 18 -6.50 14.26 13.77
C GLY A 18 -7.20 12.98 13.31
N TYR A 19 -6.50 12.06 12.66
CA TYR A 19 -7.06 10.76 12.29
C TYR A 19 -6.82 9.72 13.39
N LEU A 20 -7.79 8.84 13.64
CA LEU A 20 -7.49 7.56 14.27
C LEU A 20 -6.73 6.70 13.26
N THR A 21 -5.48 6.39 13.55
CA THR A 21 -4.58 5.71 12.60
C THR A 21 -4.22 4.32 13.09
N LEU A 22 -4.39 3.32 12.22
CA LEU A 22 -3.96 1.94 12.44
C LEU A 22 -2.90 1.58 11.39
N LEU A 23 -1.71 1.21 11.85
CA LEU A 23 -0.64 0.68 11.00
C LEU A 23 -0.69 -0.85 11.01
N LEU A 24 -0.88 -1.46 9.85
CA LEU A 24 -1.00 -2.92 9.73
C LEU A 24 0.38 -3.56 9.57
N ASP A 25 0.62 -4.64 10.33
CA ASP A 25 1.75 -5.53 10.08
C ASP A 25 1.35 -6.62 9.07
N THR A 26 1.31 -6.24 7.79
CA THR A 26 0.92 -7.15 6.70
C THR A 26 1.90 -8.30 6.50
N PHE A 27 3.02 -8.33 7.22
CA PHE A 27 4.02 -9.39 7.16
C PHE A 27 4.04 -10.24 8.42
N ASN A 28 3.04 -10.10 9.30
CA ASN A 28 2.83 -11.00 10.43
C ASN A 28 4.10 -11.24 11.27
N GLY A 29 4.75 -10.16 11.72
CA GLY A 29 5.96 -10.22 12.55
C GLY A 29 7.24 -10.60 11.81
N ASP A 30 7.24 -10.64 10.48
CA ASP A 30 8.40 -11.05 9.67
C ASP A 30 8.99 -9.91 8.81
N PRO A 31 9.50 -8.81 9.40
CA PRO A 31 10.01 -7.69 8.62
C PRO A 31 11.38 -7.98 7.99
N LEU A 32 11.60 -7.50 6.75
CA LEU A 32 12.93 -7.48 6.15
C LEU A 32 13.76 -6.25 6.58
N PRO A 33 15.03 -6.43 6.99
CA PRO A 33 15.94 -5.32 7.31
C PRO A 33 16.08 -4.32 6.17
N VAL A 34 15.98 -3.02 6.48
CA VAL A 34 16.07 -1.94 5.48
C VAL A 34 17.38 -1.99 4.70
N LYS A 35 18.50 -2.26 5.36
CA LYS A 35 19.82 -2.34 4.71
C LYS A 35 19.92 -3.51 3.73
N ALA A 36 19.39 -4.67 4.10
CA ALA A 36 19.43 -5.85 3.24
C ALA A 36 18.61 -5.63 1.96
N VAL A 37 17.45 -4.95 2.07
CA VAL A 37 16.65 -4.53 0.90
C VAL A 37 17.38 -3.47 0.07
N ALA A 38 18.01 -2.48 0.70
CA ALA A 38 18.71 -1.41 -0.02
C ALA A 38 19.98 -1.89 -0.75
N ASN A 39 20.62 -2.94 -0.23
CA ASN A 39 21.83 -3.54 -0.81
C ASN A 39 21.54 -4.68 -1.79
N ASP A 40 20.26 -4.96 -2.10
CA ASP A 40 19.85 -6.08 -2.96
C ASP A 40 20.32 -7.46 -2.44
N GLU A 41 20.39 -7.61 -1.11
CA GLU A 41 20.84 -8.84 -0.44
C GLU A 41 19.69 -9.83 -0.17
N VAL A 42 18.46 -9.48 -0.57
CA VAL A 42 17.26 -10.27 -0.31
C VAL A 42 16.47 -10.49 -1.60
N ASP A 43 16.16 -11.75 -1.87
CA ASP A 43 15.15 -12.10 -2.88
C ASP A 43 13.75 -11.78 -2.34
N ILE A 44 13.25 -10.61 -2.70
CA ILE A 44 11.92 -10.13 -2.28
C ILE A 44 10.82 -11.08 -2.72
N PHE A 45 10.92 -11.66 -3.92
CA PHE A 45 9.87 -12.54 -4.43
C PHE A 45 9.83 -13.84 -3.64
N LYS A 46 10.99 -14.44 -3.35
CA LYS A 46 11.08 -15.63 -2.49
C LYS A 46 10.61 -15.35 -1.07
N TRP A 47 10.95 -14.19 -0.52
CA TRP A 47 10.47 -13.79 0.81
C TRP A 47 8.95 -13.56 0.81
N LEU A 48 8.36 -12.96 -0.23
CA LEU A 48 6.91 -12.85 -0.33
C LEU A 48 6.21 -14.21 -0.40
N THR A 49 6.81 -15.21 -1.05
CA THR A 49 6.19 -16.54 -1.21
C THR A 49 6.40 -17.49 -0.04
N GLY A 50 7.35 -17.25 0.87
CA GLY A 50 7.64 -18.16 1.99
C GLY A 50 7.99 -17.50 3.34
N GLY A 51 8.11 -16.18 3.40
CA GLY A 51 8.67 -15.48 4.56
C GLY A 51 10.15 -15.76 4.78
N SER A 52 10.71 -15.25 5.89
CA SER A 52 12.13 -15.43 6.22
C SER A 52 12.49 -16.88 6.57
N THR A 53 11.52 -17.68 7.01
CA THR A 53 11.70 -19.05 7.51
C THR A 53 11.12 -20.13 6.59
N GLY A 54 10.35 -19.75 5.56
CA GLY A 54 9.71 -20.69 4.61
C GLY A 54 8.30 -21.14 5.01
N ASP A 55 7.78 -20.69 6.15
CA ASP A 55 6.47 -21.07 6.70
C ASP A 55 5.57 -19.86 7.06
N ASN A 56 5.96 -18.64 6.68
CA ASN A 56 5.18 -17.41 6.90
C ASN A 56 5.04 -16.62 5.59
N PRO A 57 4.29 -17.12 4.59
CA PRO A 57 4.16 -16.44 3.31
C PRO A 57 3.39 -15.12 3.47
N HIS A 58 3.67 -14.17 2.56
CA HIS A 58 3.08 -12.82 2.52
C HIS A 58 2.27 -12.65 1.22
N ASN A 59 1.29 -13.54 1.05
CA ASN A 59 0.43 -13.64 -0.14
C ASN A 59 -1.05 -13.40 0.22
N GLU A 60 -1.94 -13.44 -0.75
CA GLU A 60 -3.34 -13.06 -0.53
C GLU A 60 -4.01 -13.87 0.61
N PRO A 61 -3.92 -15.22 0.66
CA PRO A 61 -4.54 -15.99 1.75
C PRO A 61 -4.06 -15.64 3.16
N THR A 62 -2.85 -15.09 3.30
CA THR A 62 -2.25 -14.75 4.60
C THR A 62 -2.45 -13.29 4.98
N VAL A 63 -2.40 -12.38 4.02
CA VAL A 63 -2.52 -10.94 4.25
C VAL A 63 -3.98 -10.49 4.25
N ASP A 64 -4.85 -11.08 3.42
CA ASP A 64 -6.27 -10.69 3.34
C ASP A 64 -6.96 -10.72 4.74
N PRO A 65 -6.79 -11.76 5.58
CA PRO A 65 -7.38 -11.78 6.92
C PRO A 65 -6.87 -10.67 7.84
N ILE A 66 -5.60 -10.25 7.71
CA ILE A 66 -5.03 -9.16 8.52
C ILE A 66 -5.75 -7.86 8.20
N VAL A 67 -5.96 -7.59 6.91
CA VAL A 67 -6.63 -6.37 6.43
C VAL A 67 -8.11 -6.37 6.81
N LEU A 68 -8.80 -7.48 6.59
CA LEU A 68 -10.21 -7.63 6.96
C LEU A 68 -10.44 -7.45 8.47
N ASN A 69 -9.58 -8.05 9.31
CA ASN A 69 -9.66 -7.88 10.76
C ASN A 69 -9.40 -6.43 11.19
N ALA A 70 -8.46 -5.74 10.54
CA ALA A 70 -8.18 -4.34 10.81
C ALA A 70 -9.38 -3.43 10.47
N ILE A 71 -9.98 -3.63 9.29
CA ILE A 71 -11.19 -2.92 8.87
C ILE A 71 -12.32 -3.18 9.87
N LYS A 72 -12.55 -4.45 10.21
CA LYS A 72 -13.59 -4.86 11.17
C LYS A 72 -13.39 -4.17 12.53
N ALA A 73 -12.19 -4.22 13.08
CA ALA A 73 -11.87 -3.58 14.36
C ALA A 73 -12.15 -2.07 14.28
N LEU A 74 -11.69 -1.38 13.23
CA LEU A 74 -11.93 0.06 13.06
C LEU A 74 -13.43 0.39 13.01
N ARG A 75 -14.22 -0.40 12.27
CA ARG A 75 -15.67 -0.19 12.12
C ARG A 75 -16.47 -0.52 13.37
N GLU A 76 -16.23 -1.70 13.95
CA GLU A 76 -17.05 -2.27 15.02
C GLU A 76 -16.58 -1.86 16.41
N GLU A 77 -15.27 -1.94 16.68
CA GLU A 77 -14.70 -1.69 18.02
C GLU A 77 -14.41 -0.20 18.25
N TYR A 78 -13.84 0.47 17.25
CA TYR A 78 -13.49 1.89 17.33
C TYR A 78 -14.59 2.81 16.77
N GLY A 79 -15.65 2.25 16.18
CA GLY A 79 -16.82 3.00 15.72
C GLY A 79 -16.56 3.94 14.54
N VAL A 80 -15.48 3.73 13.76
CA VAL A 80 -15.09 4.59 12.64
C VAL A 80 -16.18 4.64 11.58
N LYS A 81 -16.71 5.83 11.32
CA LYS A 81 -17.79 6.06 10.32
C LYS A 81 -17.28 6.35 8.93
N LYS A 82 -16.07 6.93 8.81
CA LYS A 82 -15.40 7.19 7.55
C LYS A 82 -14.01 6.62 7.57
N LEU A 83 -13.73 5.67 6.68
CA LEU A 83 -12.47 4.95 6.63
C LEU A 83 -11.72 5.32 5.35
N GLY A 84 -10.63 6.09 5.52
CA GLY A 84 -9.61 6.26 4.50
C GLY A 84 -8.54 5.19 4.64
N ALA A 85 -8.04 4.67 3.53
CA ALA A 85 -6.91 3.75 3.50
C ALA A 85 -5.74 4.36 2.71
N VAL A 86 -4.51 4.08 3.14
CA VAL A 86 -3.29 4.54 2.48
C VAL A 86 -2.38 3.34 2.24
N GLY A 87 -2.03 3.08 0.98
CA GLY A 87 -1.22 1.95 0.55
C GLY A 87 0.09 2.38 -0.09
N TYR A 88 1.21 1.98 0.50
CA TYR A 88 2.56 2.22 -0.02
C TYR A 88 3.14 0.94 -0.59
N CYS A 89 3.67 0.94 -1.83
CA CYS A 89 4.26 -0.25 -2.45
C CYS A 89 3.28 -1.44 -2.35
N PHE A 90 3.68 -2.49 -1.63
CA PHE A 90 2.92 -3.71 -1.38
C PHE A 90 1.54 -3.45 -0.77
N GLY A 91 1.43 -2.45 0.12
CA GLY A 91 0.15 -2.09 0.74
C GLY A 91 -0.90 -1.56 -0.25
N ALA A 92 -0.48 -1.07 -1.42
CA ALA A 92 -1.41 -0.61 -2.44
C ALA A 92 -2.27 -1.75 -2.99
N LYS A 93 -1.69 -2.93 -3.22
CA LYS A 93 -2.41 -4.13 -3.65
C LYS A 93 -3.57 -4.45 -2.71
N TYR A 94 -3.27 -4.57 -1.42
CA TYR A 94 -4.27 -4.97 -0.45
C TYR A 94 -5.31 -3.88 -0.17
N LEU A 95 -4.96 -2.61 -0.34
CA LEU A 95 -5.96 -1.54 -0.32
C LEU A 95 -6.95 -1.70 -1.47
N VAL A 96 -6.49 -1.81 -2.72
CA VAL A 96 -7.41 -1.91 -3.87
C VAL A 96 -8.22 -3.19 -3.86
N ARG A 97 -7.60 -4.29 -3.42
CA ARG A 97 -8.24 -5.60 -3.25
C ARG A 97 -9.39 -5.57 -2.26
N HIS A 98 -9.21 -4.89 -1.12
CA HIS A 98 -10.20 -4.76 -0.07
C HIS A 98 -11.05 -3.49 -0.16
N TRP A 99 -11.10 -2.85 -1.34
CA TRP A 99 -11.90 -1.65 -1.53
C TRP A 99 -13.37 -1.83 -1.12
N ASN A 100 -13.95 -2.99 -1.48
CA ASN A 100 -15.35 -3.28 -1.23
C ASN A 100 -15.65 -3.74 0.21
N ASP A 101 -14.63 -3.87 1.05
CA ASP A 101 -14.75 -4.20 2.47
C ASP A 101 -14.86 -2.91 3.29
N ASP A 102 -15.77 -2.00 2.93
CA ASP A 102 -16.00 -0.73 3.63
C ASP A 102 -14.82 0.26 3.68
N ILE A 103 -14.09 0.44 2.58
CA ILE A 103 -13.16 1.58 2.42
C ILE A 103 -13.89 2.73 1.71
N ASP A 104 -13.90 3.93 2.33
CA ASP A 104 -14.57 5.12 1.77
C ASP A 104 -13.69 5.89 0.77
N ALA A 105 -12.37 5.91 0.98
CA ALA A 105 -11.40 6.64 0.16
C ALA A 105 -10.01 6.01 0.21
N GLY A 106 -9.24 6.14 -0.87
CA GLY A 106 -7.92 5.52 -1.00
C GLY A 106 -6.82 6.49 -1.44
N TYR A 107 -5.61 6.30 -0.91
CA TYR A 107 -4.39 6.92 -1.41
C TYR A 107 -3.33 5.86 -1.69
N LEU A 108 -2.79 5.83 -2.90
CA LEU A 108 -1.77 4.89 -3.33
C LEU A 108 -0.46 5.63 -3.59
N ALA A 109 0.65 5.16 -3.02
CA ALA A 109 1.97 5.73 -3.25
C ALA A 109 2.93 4.66 -3.78
N HIS A 110 3.55 4.94 -4.94
CA HIS A 110 4.41 4.02 -5.69
C HIS A 110 3.86 2.57 -5.65
N PRO A 111 2.63 2.36 -6.14
CA PRO A 111 1.91 1.12 -5.91
C PRO A 111 2.62 -0.08 -6.55
N SER A 112 2.33 -1.30 -6.07
CA SER A 112 2.88 -2.53 -6.64
C SER A 112 1.84 -3.63 -6.72
N PHE A 113 2.01 -4.55 -7.67
CA PHE A 113 1.29 -5.83 -7.76
C PHE A 113 -0.24 -5.75 -7.82
N MET A 114 -0.80 -4.61 -8.26
CA MET A 114 -2.24 -4.46 -8.47
C MET A 114 -2.65 -5.08 -9.81
N ASP A 115 -3.70 -5.91 -9.78
CA ASP A 115 -4.29 -6.42 -11.01
C ASP A 115 -5.46 -5.55 -11.52
N ALA A 116 -5.85 -5.76 -12.78
CA ALA A 116 -6.90 -4.97 -13.41
C ALA A 116 -8.29 -5.16 -12.78
N GLY A 117 -8.58 -6.36 -12.24
CA GLY A 117 -9.82 -6.66 -11.55
C GLY A 117 -9.91 -5.95 -10.21
N GLU A 118 -8.83 -5.95 -9.44
CA GLU A 118 -8.70 -5.20 -8.18
C GLU A 118 -8.87 -3.69 -8.42
N LEU A 119 -8.27 -3.14 -9.48
CA LEU A 119 -8.45 -1.73 -9.85
C LEU A 119 -9.89 -1.41 -10.30
N ALA A 120 -10.52 -2.31 -11.06
CA ALA A 120 -11.91 -2.17 -11.47
C ALA A 120 -12.89 -2.23 -10.28
N ALA A 121 -12.47 -2.81 -9.15
CA ALA A 121 -13.27 -2.91 -7.94
C ALA A 121 -13.35 -1.59 -7.15
N ILE A 122 -12.53 -0.59 -7.49
CA ILE A 122 -12.52 0.74 -6.86
C ILE A 122 -13.82 1.48 -7.15
N LYS A 123 -14.58 1.79 -6.09
CA LYS A 123 -15.92 2.42 -6.18
C LYS A 123 -16.02 3.82 -5.55
N GLY A 124 -14.94 4.34 -4.98
CA GLY A 124 -14.90 5.67 -4.35
C GLY A 124 -13.68 6.50 -4.80
N PRO A 125 -13.44 7.66 -4.16
CA PRO A 125 -12.36 8.55 -4.53
C PRO A 125 -10.97 7.94 -4.24
N VAL A 126 -10.11 7.91 -5.26
CA VAL A 126 -8.72 7.41 -5.13
C VAL A 126 -7.71 8.43 -5.65
N SER A 127 -6.60 8.62 -4.94
CA SER A 127 -5.45 9.40 -5.45
C SER A 127 -4.22 8.49 -5.54
N ILE A 128 -3.44 8.67 -6.61
CA ILE A 128 -2.27 7.85 -6.92
C ILE A 128 -1.06 8.75 -7.12
N ALA A 129 -0.02 8.55 -6.32
CA ALA A 129 1.29 9.16 -6.48
C ALA A 129 2.25 8.15 -7.13
N ALA A 130 2.49 8.33 -8.43
CA ALA A 130 3.34 7.46 -9.23
C ALA A 130 4.75 8.03 -9.41
N ALA A 131 5.75 7.15 -9.41
CA ALA A 131 7.13 7.52 -9.76
C ALA A 131 7.33 7.43 -11.28
N GLU A 132 8.14 8.35 -11.84
CA GLU A 132 8.53 8.32 -13.25
C GLU A 132 9.40 7.09 -13.58
N THR A 133 10.38 6.76 -12.72
CA THR A 133 11.30 5.64 -12.93
C THR A 133 10.94 4.45 -12.05
N ASP A 134 9.87 3.73 -12.42
CA ASP A 134 9.33 2.62 -11.64
C ASP A 134 9.22 1.35 -12.50
N HIS A 135 9.96 0.30 -12.15
CA HIS A 135 9.91 -0.97 -12.87
C HIS A 135 8.74 -1.86 -12.42
N ILE A 136 8.12 -1.56 -11.27
CA ILE A 136 6.99 -2.31 -10.72
C ILE A 136 5.67 -1.68 -11.18
N PHE A 137 5.61 -0.35 -11.25
CA PHE A 137 4.48 0.41 -11.79
C PHE A 137 4.91 1.27 -13.00
N PRO A 138 5.33 0.63 -14.11
CA PRO A 138 5.84 1.32 -15.29
C PRO A 138 4.74 2.10 -16.03
N ALA A 139 5.15 2.85 -17.06
CA ALA A 139 4.25 3.72 -17.81
C ALA A 139 3.05 2.97 -18.39
N GLU A 140 3.25 1.77 -18.91
CA GLU A 140 2.20 0.92 -19.47
C GLU A 140 1.16 0.54 -18.41
N LYS A 141 1.62 0.11 -17.23
CA LYS A 141 0.72 -0.26 -16.11
C LYS A 141 -0.02 0.96 -15.56
N ARG A 142 0.65 2.12 -15.54
CA ARG A 142 0.08 3.39 -15.11
C ARG A 142 -1.02 3.88 -16.06
N HIS A 143 -0.81 3.78 -17.37
CA HIS A 143 -1.84 4.10 -18.37
C HIS A 143 -3.01 3.10 -18.33
N GLU A 144 -2.74 1.79 -18.16
CA GLU A 144 -3.80 0.79 -17.95
C GLU A 144 -4.65 1.15 -16.72
N THR A 145 -4.00 1.56 -15.63
CA THR A 145 -4.69 1.99 -14.40
C THR A 145 -5.57 3.21 -14.66
N GLU A 146 -5.06 4.21 -15.38
CA GLU A 146 -5.82 5.40 -15.77
C GLU A 146 -7.05 5.03 -16.61
N ASP A 147 -6.89 4.16 -17.62
CA ASP A 147 -8.00 3.67 -18.45
C ASP A 147 -9.09 2.97 -17.64
N ILE A 148 -8.70 2.15 -16.65
CA ILE A 148 -9.64 1.47 -15.75
C ILE A 148 -10.38 2.50 -14.88
N LEU A 149 -9.67 3.45 -14.29
CA LEU A 149 -10.27 4.47 -13.43
C LEU A 149 -11.21 5.40 -14.19
N ILE A 150 -10.89 5.75 -15.44
CA ILE A 150 -11.78 6.48 -16.35
C ILE A 150 -13.08 5.71 -16.54
N LYS A 151 -13.00 4.40 -16.83
CA LYS A 151 -14.17 3.54 -17.07
C LYS A 151 -15.03 3.35 -15.82
N ASN A 152 -14.43 3.34 -14.62
CA ASN A 152 -15.16 3.20 -13.36
C ASN A 152 -16.08 4.41 -13.07
N GLY A 153 -15.83 5.57 -13.69
CA GLY A 153 -16.64 6.78 -13.52
C GLY A 153 -16.59 7.40 -12.12
N LYS A 154 -15.59 7.02 -11.31
CA LYS A 154 -15.36 7.55 -9.96
C LYS A 154 -14.34 8.68 -10.00
N GLN A 155 -14.31 9.48 -8.93
CA GLN A 155 -13.29 10.50 -8.79
C GLN A 155 -11.93 9.84 -8.62
N TYR A 156 -10.98 10.23 -9.45
CA TYR A 156 -9.60 9.79 -9.29
C TYR A 156 -8.64 10.95 -9.54
N GLN A 157 -7.46 10.84 -8.96
CA GLN A 157 -6.32 11.70 -9.27
C GLN A 157 -5.11 10.80 -9.48
N LEU A 158 -4.33 11.09 -10.52
CA LEU A 158 -3.03 10.45 -10.74
C LEU A 158 -1.99 11.55 -10.92
N THR A 159 -0.97 11.54 -10.08
CA THR A 159 0.16 12.48 -10.17
C THR A 159 1.44 11.70 -10.46
N LEU A 160 2.11 12.05 -11.55
CA LEU A 160 3.43 11.52 -11.90
C LEU A 160 4.53 12.44 -11.36
N TYR A 161 5.38 11.90 -10.51
CA TYR A 161 6.53 12.61 -9.96
C TYR A 161 7.78 12.29 -10.80
N SER A 162 8.37 13.33 -11.40
CA SER A 162 9.60 13.19 -12.20
C SER A 162 10.83 12.98 -11.31
N LYS A 163 11.85 12.31 -11.86
CA LYS A 163 13.18 12.07 -11.25
C LYS A 163 13.16 11.31 -9.92
N VAL A 164 12.08 10.59 -9.66
CA VAL A 164 11.98 9.68 -8.51
C VAL A 164 11.73 8.27 -8.99
N ALA A 165 12.13 7.31 -8.16
CA ALA A 165 11.99 5.88 -8.42
C ALA A 165 11.03 5.22 -7.41
N HIS A 166 10.83 3.91 -7.56
CA HIS A 166 10.02 3.13 -6.61
C HIS A 166 10.44 3.38 -5.15
N ALA A 167 9.45 3.38 -4.24
CA ALA A 167 9.58 3.72 -2.83
C ALA A 167 9.87 5.20 -2.50
N PHE A 168 9.78 6.15 -3.45
CA PHE A 168 10.08 7.57 -3.19
C PHE A 168 9.28 8.18 -2.04
N ALA A 169 8.02 7.78 -1.84
CA ALA A 169 7.14 8.36 -0.85
C ALA A 169 7.39 7.89 0.60
N THR A 170 8.36 6.99 0.81
CA THR A 170 8.71 6.46 2.15
C THR A 170 10.17 6.75 2.53
N ARG A 171 10.91 7.50 1.69
CA ARG A 171 12.30 7.89 1.95
C ARG A 171 12.30 9.20 2.71
N CYS A 172 12.63 9.16 4.00
CA CYS A 172 12.91 10.37 4.76
C CYS A 172 14.19 11.03 4.25
N ASP A 173 14.23 12.36 4.27
CA ASP A 173 15.45 13.12 4.12
C ASP A 173 16.33 12.87 5.35
N LEU A 174 17.37 12.04 5.22
CA LEU A 174 18.28 11.71 6.32
C LEU A 174 19.22 12.87 6.71
N SER A 175 19.16 14.00 5.99
CA SER A 175 19.89 15.22 6.34
C SER A 175 19.11 16.16 7.26
N LYS A 176 17.86 15.82 7.58
CA LYS A 176 16.97 16.54 8.51
C LYS A 176 16.49 15.63 9.62
#